data_AF-A0A968ACG3-F1
#
_entry.id   AF-A0A968ACG3-F1
#
_cell.length_a   1.000
_cell.length_b   1.000
_cell.length_c   1.000
_cell.angle_alpha   90.00
_cell.angle_beta   90.00
_cell.angle_gamma   90.00
#
_symmetry.space_group_name_H-M   'P 1'
#
loop_
_entity.id
_entity.type
_entity.pdbx_description
1 polymer ?
#
loop_
_entity_poly.entity_id
_entity_poly.type
_entity_poly.pdbx_seq_one_letter_code
_entity_poly.pdbx_strand_id
1 'polypeptide(L)'
;YQDITKEELLARIPINYDHSFIMLVDRMTFEHPDHPLLVIDLYDDPGREFRAVPSQIQGIENNLSIANMDFEEFAGAVDEDGVFRGF
;
A
#
# COMPACT_ATOMS: atom_id res chain seq x y z
N TYR A 1 -6.98 -15.47 -6.18
CA TYR A 1 -7.87 -15.12 -5.05
C TYR A 1 -9.04 -14.35 -5.61
N GLN A 2 -10.28 -14.75 -5.29
CA GLN A 2 -11.49 -14.00 -5.65
C GLN A 2 -12.21 -13.65 -4.35
N ASP A 3 -12.71 -12.41 -4.25
CA ASP A 3 -13.56 -11.92 -3.17
C ASP A 3 -13.01 -12.07 -1.74
N ILE A 4 -11.69 -11.98 -1.59
CA ILE A 4 -11.02 -11.94 -0.27
C ILE A 4 -11.04 -10.52 0.27
N THR A 5 -11.42 -10.35 1.54
CA THR A 5 -11.34 -9.04 2.21
C THR A 5 -9.91 -8.73 2.68
N LYS A 6 -9.63 -7.47 3.01
CA LYS A 6 -8.34 -7.07 3.59
C LYS A 6 -8.03 -7.85 4.87
N GLU A 7 -9.02 -8.00 5.74
CA GLU A 7 -8.87 -8.69 7.03
C GLU A 7 -8.54 -10.17 6.82
N GLU A 8 -9.23 -10.82 5.87
CA GLU A 8 -8.94 -12.20 5.48
C GLU A 8 -7.56 -12.37 4.84
N LEU A 9 -7.09 -11.37 4.09
CA LEU A 9 -5.75 -11.36 3.53
C LEU A 9 -4.70 -11.23 4.62
N LEU A 10 -4.84 -10.23 5.52
CA LEU A 10 -3.91 -9.99 6.63
C LEU A 10 -3.84 -11.21 7.56
N ALA A 11 -4.96 -11.88 7.83
CA ALA A 11 -5.00 -13.11 8.61
C ALA A 11 -4.24 -14.30 7.97
N ARG A 12 -3.92 -14.23 6.68
CA ARG A 12 -3.13 -15.26 5.96
C ARG A 12 -1.64 -14.94 5.90
N ILE A 13 -1.24 -13.72 6.28
CA ILE A 13 0.17 -13.33 6.32
C ILE A 13 0.80 -14.00 7.55
N PRO A 14 1.91 -14.74 7.39
CA PRO A 14 2.60 -15.36 8.52
C PRO A 14 3.04 -14.31 9.55
N ILE A 15 2.99 -14.65 10.83
CA ILE A 15 3.42 -13.77 11.93
C ILE A 15 4.89 -13.35 11.78
N ASN A 16 5.70 -14.15 11.09
CA ASN A 16 7.12 -13.92 10.83
C ASN A 16 7.40 -13.58 9.35
N TYR A 17 6.50 -12.86 8.69
CA TYR A 17 6.71 -12.41 7.33
C TYR A 17 7.80 -11.31 7.29
N ASP A 18 8.78 -11.45 6.39
CA ASP A 18 9.98 -10.59 6.39
C ASP A 18 9.75 -9.21 5.74
N HIS A 19 8.62 -9.00 5.07
CA HIS A 19 8.31 -7.73 4.40
C HIS A 19 7.51 -6.79 5.31
N SER A 20 7.89 -5.52 5.32
CA SER A 20 7.23 -4.46 6.10
C SER A 20 5.93 -3.94 5.49
N PHE A 21 5.66 -4.23 4.21
CA PHE A 21 4.44 -3.83 3.51
C PHE A 21 4.14 -4.79 2.36
N ILE A 22 2.91 -4.72 1.84
CA ILE A 22 2.51 -5.37 0.60
C ILE A 22 1.84 -4.38 -0.34
N MET A 23 1.93 -4.66 -1.63
CA MET A 23 1.25 -3.91 -2.69
C MET A 23 0.29 -4.85 -3.41
N LEU A 24 -0.95 -4.39 -3.60
CA LEU A 24 -2.04 -5.18 -4.13
C LEU A 24 -2.64 -4.50 -5.35
N VAL A 25 -3.00 -5.34 -6.31
CA VAL A 25 -3.84 -4.99 -7.44
C VAL A 25 -5.24 -5.49 -7.12
N ASP A 26 -6.18 -4.57 -6.91
CA ASP A 26 -7.57 -4.87 -6.61
C ASP A 26 -8.50 -4.34 -7.71
N ARG A 27 -9.82 -4.47 -7.50
CA ARG A 27 -10.82 -4.00 -8.47
C ARG A 27 -10.63 -2.51 -8.81
N MET A 28 -10.33 -1.68 -7.82
CA MET A 28 -10.18 -0.24 -8.01
C MET A 28 -8.96 0.10 -8.87
N THR A 29 -7.88 -0.71 -8.82
CA THR A 29 -6.75 -0.58 -9.75
C THR A 29 -7.18 -0.69 -11.21
N PHE A 30 -8.20 -1.49 -11.54
CA PHE A 30 -8.67 -1.65 -12.91
C PHE A 30 -9.74 -0.61 -13.32
N GLU A 31 -10.55 -0.15 -12.37
CA GLU A 31 -11.70 0.72 -12.63
C GLU A 31 -11.37 2.21 -12.59
N HIS A 32 -10.39 2.61 -11.76
CA HIS A 32 -10.00 4.01 -11.61
C HIS A 32 -9.05 4.45 -12.73
N PRO A 33 -9.22 5.64 -13.32
CA PRO A 33 -8.41 6.10 -14.46
C PRO A 33 -6.91 6.16 -14.17
N ASP A 34 -6.52 6.43 -12.93
CA ASP A 34 -5.11 6.50 -12.52
C ASP A 34 -4.50 5.13 -12.15
N HIS A 35 -5.28 4.04 -12.21
CA HIS A 35 -4.86 2.69 -11.86
C HIS A 35 -4.11 2.55 -10.52
N PRO A 36 -4.61 3.12 -9.41
CA PRO A 36 -3.90 3.13 -8.16
C PRO A 36 -3.79 1.72 -7.57
N LEU A 37 -2.60 1.36 -7.10
CA LEU A 37 -2.37 0.14 -6.31
C LEU A 37 -2.65 0.44 -4.84
N LEU A 38 -3.13 -0.57 -4.13
CA LEU A 38 -3.30 -0.50 -2.68
C LEU A 38 -2.00 -0.91 -1.99
N VAL A 39 -1.47 -0.04 -1.14
CA VAL A 39 -0.28 -0.30 -0.32
C VAL A 39 -0.73 -0.48 1.12
N ILE A 40 -0.33 -1.59 1.76
CA ILE A 40 -0.74 -1.93 3.13
C ILE A 40 0.50 -2.15 3.99
N ASP A 41 0.51 -1.48 5.14
CA ASP A 41 1.52 -1.65 6.18
C ASP A 41 1.36 -3.00 6.88
N LEU A 42 2.48 -3.69 7.11
CA LEU A 42 2.56 -4.94 7.86
C LEU A 42 3.42 -4.81 9.13
N TYR A 43 4.01 -3.64 9.39
CA TYR A 43 5.04 -3.45 10.41
C TYR A 43 4.61 -2.50 11.53
N ASP A 44 4.53 -1.18 11.28
CA ASP A 44 4.34 -0.19 12.34
C ASP A 44 2.87 -0.07 12.78
N ASP A 45 1.96 -0.01 11.82
CA ASP A 45 0.50 -0.01 12.03
C ASP A 45 -0.16 -1.03 11.09
N PRO A 46 -0.09 -2.35 11.40
CA PRO A 46 -0.54 -3.40 10.50
C PRO A 46 -2.00 -3.22 10.05
N GLY A 47 -2.19 -3.10 8.73
CA GLY A 47 -3.49 -2.89 8.10
C GLY A 47 -3.80 -1.42 7.76
N ARG A 48 -2.97 -0.47 8.19
CA ARG A 48 -2.95 0.90 7.65
C ARG A 48 -2.66 0.83 6.16
N GLU A 49 -3.32 1.69 5.38
CA GLU A 49 -3.25 1.62 3.94
C GLU A 49 -3.36 2.99 3.28
N PHE A 50 -2.83 3.08 2.07
CA PHE A 50 -3.09 4.18 1.15
C PHE A 50 -3.04 3.65 -0.30
N ARG A 51 -3.50 4.47 -1.24
CA ARG A 51 -3.42 4.15 -2.66
C ARG A 51 -2.31 4.96 -3.31
N ALA A 52 -1.62 4.38 -4.29
CA ALA A 52 -0.58 5.10 -5.03
C ALA A 52 -0.65 4.80 -6.52
N VAL A 53 -0.43 5.82 -7.34
CA VAL A 53 -0.37 5.64 -8.79
C VAL A 53 0.86 4.82 -9.20
N PRO A 54 0.80 4.05 -10.30
CA PRO A 54 1.89 3.16 -10.70
C PRO A 54 3.26 3.83 -10.83
N SER A 55 3.31 5.10 -11.25
CA SER A 55 4.56 5.86 -11.40
C SER A 55 5.27 6.15 -10.07
N GLN A 56 4.59 6.09 -8.93
CA GLN A 56 5.18 6.34 -7.61
C GLN A 56 5.63 5.06 -6.89
N ILE A 57 5.26 3.88 -7.38
CA ILE A 57 5.49 2.61 -6.68
C ILE A 57 6.97 2.33 -6.43
N GLN A 58 7.84 2.58 -7.41
CA GLN A 58 9.28 2.41 -7.24
C GLN A 58 9.82 3.32 -6.13
N GLY A 59 9.34 4.56 -6.04
CA GLY A 59 9.77 5.51 -5.02
C GLY A 59 9.35 5.07 -3.62
N ILE A 60 8.10 4.62 -3.47
CA ILE A 60 7.57 4.10 -2.22
C ILE A 60 8.36 2.86 -1.77
N GLU A 61 8.49 1.85 -2.63
CA GLU A 61 9.19 0.60 -2.32
C GLU A 61 10.64 0.86 -1.89
N ASN A 62 11.37 1.68 -2.64
CA ASN A 62 12.75 2.02 -2.32
C ASN A 62 12.89 2.72 -0.96
N ASN A 63 11.97 3.61 -0.60
CA ASN A 63 12.06 4.34 0.66
C ASN A 63 11.67 3.45 1.85
N LEU A 64 10.57 2.71 1.73
CA LEU A 64 10.07 1.85 2.80
C LEU A 64 11.00 0.65 3.06
N SER A 65 11.57 0.05 2.01
CA SER A 65 12.45 -1.13 2.16
C SER A 65 13.76 -0.83 2.89
N ILE A 66 14.22 0.43 2.87
CA ILE A 66 15.44 0.87 3.55
C ILE A 66 15.17 1.78 4.75
N ALA A 67 13.89 1.97 5.11
CA ALA A 67 13.45 2.89 6.16
C ALA A 67 14.00 4.32 6.02
N ASN A 68 14.04 4.85 4.78
CA ASN A 68 14.43 6.24 4.54
C ASN A 68 13.28 7.22 4.82
N MET A 69 12.04 6.76 4.73
CA MET A 69 10.81 7.52 5.00
C MET A 69 9.77 6.55 5.55
N ASP A 70 8.94 7.03 6.46
CA ASP A 70 7.97 6.18 7.16
C ASP A 70 6.69 5.98 6.34
N PHE A 71 5.97 4.89 6.60
CA PHE A 71 4.70 4.59 5.94
C PHE A 71 3.66 5.69 6.20
N GLU A 72 3.64 6.24 7.43
CA GLU A 72 2.76 7.32 7.83
C GLU A 72 2.95 8.58 6.97
N GLU A 73 4.18 8.89 6.57
CA GLU A 73 4.47 10.07 5.75
C GLU A 73 3.82 9.97 4.37
N PHE A 74 3.91 8.80 3.72
CA PHE A 74 3.21 8.57 2.46
C PHE A 74 1.69 8.57 2.64
N ALA A 75 1.19 7.90 3.68
CA ALA A 75 -0.24 7.84 3.96
C ALA A 75 -0.84 9.22 4.27
N GLY A 76 -0.05 10.14 4.85
CA GLY A 76 -0.43 11.52 5.14
C GLY A 76 -0.31 12.47 3.94
N ALA A 77 0.33 12.06 2.85
CA ALA A 77 0.58 12.86 1.65
C ALA A 77 -0.36 12.51 0.47
N VAL A 78 -1.44 11.77 0.72
CA VAL A 78 -2.44 11.46 -0.30
C VAL A 78 -3.28 12.69 -0.66
N ASP A 79 -3.79 12.73 -1.89
CA ASP A 79 -4.77 13.73 -2.31
C ASP A 79 -6.13 13.50 -1.60
N GLU A 80 -7.10 14.39 -1.83
CA GLU A 80 -8.45 14.32 -1.23
C GLU A 80 -9.19 13.00 -1.51
N ASP A 81 -8.83 12.30 -2.59
CA ASP A 81 -9.40 11.01 -2.96
C ASP A 81 -8.66 9.80 -2.36
N GLY A 82 -7.65 10.04 -1.51
CA GLY A 82 -6.87 9.01 -0.84
C GLY A 82 -5.78 8.38 -1.69
N VAL A 83 -5.45 8.97 -2.84
CA VAL A 83 -4.40 8.49 -3.75
C VAL A 83 -3.16 9.39 -3.67
N PHE A 84 -2.01 8.79 -3.39
CA PHE A 84 -0.69 9.39 -3.46
C PHE A 84 -0.24 9.50 -4.93
N ARG A 85 0.00 10.74 -5.39
CA ARG A 85 0.47 11.06 -6.75
C ARG A 85 1.89 11.61 -6.79
N GLY A 86 2.54 11.77 -5.63
CA GLY A 86 3.84 12.40 -5.46
C GLY A 86 3.76 13.55 -4.44
N PHE A 87 4.92 14.05 -4.04
CA PHE A 87 5.06 15.27 -3.23
C PHE A 87 5.08 16.54 -4.09
#